data_AF-A0A4Q7EA53-F1
#
_entry.id   AF-A0A4Q7EA53-F1
#
_cell.length_a   1.000
_cell.length_b   1.000
_cell.length_c   1.000
_cell.angle_alpha   90.00
_cell.angle_beta   90.00
_cell.angle_gamma   90.00
#
_symmetry.space_group_name_H-M   'P 1'
#
loop_
_entity.id
_entity.type
_entity.pdbx_description
1 polymer ?
#
loop_
_entity_poly.entity_id
_entity_poly.type
_entity_poly.pdbx_seq_one_letter_code
_entity_poly.pdbx_strand_id
1 'polypeptide(L)'
;MRSRFGHSSIQGVGARRTLGGVIAGLCLLGLVACRPAPPEVTGPPSLDEPTASVPAPPPPPDTAFLALITPAQTAQIRALGLPLVLPTAIPDEFAVVQLLTQSDERFGGYQVLYRDGSDRCFLIEYTMGGIGGIPPTENRLPLTPPILTDDTAEYGLNYGLYDDPALRQQSPAPLLISDWLPVEGGFVRLSGAALINSTLSPEVPCTNLAPEAAIAVINSLAVISDDIQGDGVPE
;
A
#
# COMPACT_ATOMS: atom_id res chain seq x y z
N MET A 1 -39.80 39.36 9.17
CA MET A 1 -40.54 38.32 8.42
C MET A 1 -39.79 37.00 8.60
N ARG A 2 -39.99 36.27 9.70
CA ARG A 2 -40.86 35.07 9.87
C ARG A 2 -40.72 33.97 8.80
N SER A 3 -39.98 32.92 9.21
CA SER A 3 -40.22 31.47 9.09
C SER A 3 -40.47 30.82 7.73
N ARG A 4 -39.76 29.70 7.48
CA ARG A 4 -40.31 28.34 7.71
C ARG A 4 -39.21 27.26 7.71
N PHE A 5 -39.17 26.51 8.80
CA PHE A 5 -38.64 25.16 8.92
C PHE A 5 -39.50 24.16 8.13
N GLY A 6 -38.89 23.12 7.59
CA GLY A 6 -39.56 21.92 7.09
C GLY A 6 -38.87 20.68 7.63
N HIS A 7 -39.42 20.13 8.72
CA HIS A 7 -39.21 18.74 9.15
C HIS A 7 -40.09 17.83 8.30
N SER A 8 -39.60 16.63 7.95
CA SER A 8 -40.49 15.49 7.75
C SER A 8 -39.77 14.19 8.13
N SER A 9 -40.35 13.49 9.09
CA SER A 9 -39.95 12.20 9.62
C SER A 9 -41.24 11.41 9.86
N ILE A 10 -41.40 10.24 9.25
CA ILE A 10 -42.36 9.15 9.60
C ILE A 10 -41.73 7.86 9.00
N GLN A 11 -41.12 6.98 9.80
CA GLN A 11 -41.67 5.79 10.48
C GLN A 11 -42.36 4.74 9.57
N GLY A 12 -41.90 3.48 9.66
CA GLY A 12 -42.85 2.39 9.94
C GLY A 12 -42.64 1.01 9.27
N VAL A 13 -42.16 0.06 10.08
CA VAL A 13 -42.70 -1.29 10.35
C VAL A 13 -42.76 -2.38 9.24
N GLY A 14 -42.18 -3.55 9.58
CA GLY A 14 -42.62 -4.89 9.13
C GLY A 14 -41.46 -5.88 8.95
N ALA A 15 -41.04 -6.70 9.93
CA ALA A 15 -41.65 -7.90 10.55
C ALA A 15 -41.55 -9.22 9.74
N ARG A 16 -41.12 -10.29 10.47
CA ARG A 16 -41.20 -11.77 10.24
C ARG A 16 -39.87 -12.43 9.86
N ARG A 17 -39.26 -13.26 10.74
CA ARG A 17 -39.57 -14.62 11.26
C ARG A 17 -39.14 -15.75 10.31
N THR A 18 -38.16 -16.55 10.74
CA THR A 18 -38.06 -18.04 10.65
C THR A 18 -36.78 -18.45 11.40
N LEU A 19 -36.77 -19.16 12.53
CA LEU A 19 -37.11 -20.57 12.85
C LEU A 19 -36.26 -21.64 12.13
N GLY A 20 -35.57 -22.47 12.92
CA GLY A 20 -34.94 -23.74 12.52
C GLY A 20 -33.42 -23.64 12.35
N GLY A 21 -32.56 -24.47 12.96
CA GLY A 21 -32.78 -25.70 13.68
C GLY A 21 -31.54 -26.13 14.48
N VAL A 22 -31.82 -27.05 15.42
CA VAL A 22 -30.91 -27.75 16.33
C VAL A 22 -30.15 -28.82 15.57
N ILE A 23 -28.83 -28.93 15.73
CA ILE A 23 -28.15 -30.24 15.74
C ILE A 23 -27.09 -30.24 16.86
N ALA A 24 -27.32 -31.11 17.83
CA ALA A 24 -26.38 -31.54 18.85
C ALA A 24 -25.40 -32.55 18.25
N GLY A 25 -24.11 -32.41 18.57
CA GLY A 25 -23.06 -33.39 18.29
C GLY A 25 -22.20 -33.57 19.53
N LEU A 26 -22.62 -34.52 20.37
CA LEU A 26 -21.96 -35.00 21.59
C LEU A 26 -21.01 -36.18 21.23
N CYS A 27 -20.07 -36.48 22.14
CA CYS A 27 -19.17 -37.65 22.20
C CYS A 27 -17.83 -37.51 21.46
N LEU A 28 -16.66 -37.89 21.99
CA LEU A 28 -16.34 -38.84 23.07
C LEU A 28 -15.13 -38.38 23.92
N LEU A 29 -15.24 -38.66 25.22
CA LEU A 29 -14.12 -38.78 26.16
C LEU A 29 -13.27 -40.01 25.82
N GLY A 30 -11.95 -39.87 25.89
CA GLY A 30 -10.98 -40.97 25.89
C GLY A 30 -9.83 -40.65 26.85
N LEU A 31 -9.76 -41.40 27.94
CA LEU A 31 -8.84 -41.26 29.08
C LEU A 31 -7.46 -41.90 28.80
N VAL A 32 -6.41 -41.23 29.34
CA VAL A 32 -5.30 -41.79 30.14
C VAL A 32 -4.41 -42.89 29.54
N ALA A 33 -3.10 -42.62 29.43
CA ALA A 33 -2.04 -43.42 30.07
C ALA A 33 -0.65 -42.77 29.98
N CYS A 34 -0.04 -42.52 31.15
CA CYS A 34 1.38 -42.24 31.32
C CYS A 34 2.25 -43.45 30.94
N ARG A 35 3.44 -43.22 30.39
CA ARG A 35 4.59 -44.14 30.51
C ARG A 35 5.93 -43.39 30.39
N PRO A 36 7.02 -43.92 30.98
CA PRO A 36 8.08 -43.15 31.62
C PRO A 36 9.32 -42.99 30.75
N ALA A 37 10.14 -42.00 31.08
CA ALA A 37 11.53 -41.85 30.64
C ALA A 37 12.41 -42.99 31.18
N PRO A 38 13.42 -43.44 30.41
CA PRO A 38 14.82 -43.35 30.89
C PRO A 38 15.86 -43.28 29.75
N PRO A 39 17.18 -43.25 30.03
CA PRO A 39 17.91 -42.56 31.08
C PRO A 39 18.88 -41.51 30.51
N GLU A 40 19.36 -40.68 31.42
CA GLU A 40 20.50 -39.78 31.33
C GLU A 40 21.75 -40.47 30.74
N VAL A 41 22.23 -39.97 29.60
CA VAL A 41 23.57 -40.32 29.07
C VAL A 41 24.54 -39.28 29.60
N THR A 42 25.24 -39.64 30.67
CA THR A 42 26.41 -38.93 31.17
C THR A 42 27.60 -39.25 30.27
N GLY A 43 28.18 -38.23 29.64
CA GLY A 43 29.48 -38.34 28.99
C GLY A 43 29.84 -37.06 28.24
N PRO A 44 30.73 -36.20 28.77
CA PRO A 44 31.37 -35.17 27.96
C PRO A 44 32.59 -35.79 27.26
N PRO A 45 32.74 -35.51 25.96
CA PRO A 45 34.05 -35.13 25.47
C PRO A 45 34.00 -33.67 25.02
N SER A 46 34.66 -32.81 25.80
CA SER A 46 35.21 -31.56 25.28
C SER A 46 36.06 -31.90 24.05
N LEU A 47 35.63 -31.41 22.91
CA LEU A 47 36.53 -31.06 21.83
C LEU A 47 36.23 -29.59 21.55
N ASP A 48 37.18 -28.75 21.95
CA ASP A 48 37.32 -27.39 21.47
C ASP A 48 37.43 -27.44 19.94
N GLU A 49 36.29 -27.38 19.26
CA GLU A 49 36.23 -27.09 17.85
C GLU A 49 36.26 -25.56 17.75
N PRO A 50 37.31 -24.95 17.17
CA PRO A 50 37.30 -23.52 16.95
C PRO A 50 36.17 -23.26 15.96
N THR A 51 35.08 -22.65 16.46
CA THR A 51 34.00 -22.12 15.63
C THR A 51 34.65 -21.07 14.74
N ALA A 52 35.08 -21.51 13.54
CA ALA A 52 35.45 -20.62 12.47
C ALA A 52 34.22 -19.73 12.26
N SER A 53 34.36 -18.44 12.58
CA SER A 53 33.33 -17.46 12.28
C SER A 53 33.11 -17.51 10.78
N VAL A 54 32.01 -18.14 10.36
CA VAL A 54 31.54 -18.02 8.98
C VAL A 54 31.32 -16.53 8.77
N PRO A 55 32.02 -15.89 7.83
CA PRO A 55 31.78 -14.48 7.55
C PRO A 55 30.31 -14.33 7.19
N ALA A 56 29.63 -13.38 7.83
CA ALA A 56 28.23 -13.08 7.54
C ALA A 56 28.07 -12.88 6.02
N PRO A 57 26.98 -13.39 5.43
CA PRO A 57 26.72 -13.19 4.01
C PRO A 57 26.74 -11.69 3.69
N PRO A 58 27.27 -11.30 2.51
CA PRO A 58 27.29 -9.90 2.12
C PRO A 58 25.86 -9.34 2.13
N PRO A 59 25.66 -8.09 2.59
CA PRO A 59 24.35 -7.48 2.56
C PRO A 59 23.78 -7.54 1.13
N PRO A 60 22.46 -7.71 0.97
CA PRO A 60 21.83 -7.68 -0.36
C PRO A 60 22.28 -6.41 -1.11
N PRO A 61 22.53 -6.49 -2.43
CA PRO A 61 22.84 -5.30 -3.20
C PRO A 61 21.70 -4.28 -3.09
N ASP A 62 21.98 -2.98 -3.15
CA ASP A 62 20.97 -1.92 -2.99
C ASP A 62 19.83 -2.00 -4.03
N THR A 63 20.05 -2.73 -5.13
CA THR A 63 19.05 -3.00 -6.17
C THR A 63 18.16 -4.22 -5.87
N ALA A 64 18.43 -4.97 -4.79
CA ALA A 64 17.64 -6.11 -4.36
C ALA A 64 16.48 -5.71 -3.42
N PHE A 65 16.39 -4.43 -3.03
CA PHE A 65 15.27 -3.95 -2.23
C PHE A 65 14.02 -3.81 -3.09
N LEU A 66 12.98 -4.57 -2.75
CA LEU A 66 11.66 -4.40 -3.36
C LEU A 66 11.20 -2.95 -3.23
N ALA A 67 10.70 -2.41 -4.34
CA ALA A 67 10.26 -1.04 -4.44
C ALA A 67 11.32 0.03 -4.04
N LEU A 68 12.60 -0.33 -3.98
CA LEU A 68 13.73 0.58 -3.71
C LEU A 68 13.63 1.37 -2.39
N ILE A 69 12.90 0.85 -1.39
CA ILE A 69 12.85 1.42 -0.04
C ILE A 69 13.80 0.67 0.90
N THR A 70 14.40 1.40 1.84
CA THR A 70 15.30 0.82 2.85
C THR A 70 14.52 0.06 3.94
N PRO A 71 15.17 -0.86 4.69
CA PRO A 71 14.56 -1.50 5.85
C PRO A 71 14.08 -0.50 6.92
N ALA A 72 14.81 0.60 7.14
CA ALA A 72 14.42 1.65 8.08
C ALA A 72 13.12 2.36 7.65
N GLN A 73 12.99 2.66 6.36
CA GLN A 73 11.77 3.22 5.78
C GLN A 73 10.59 2.24 5.87
N THR A 74 10.84 0.96 5.60
CA THR A 74 9.85 -0.11 5.77
C THR A 74 9.35 -0.16 7.21
N ALA A 75 10.27 -0.17 8.19
CA ALA A 75 9.94 -0.20 9.60
C ALA A 75 9.14 1.05 10.04
N GLN A 76 9.49 2.23 9.50
CA GLN A 76 8.77 3.47 9.76
C GLN A 76 7.30 3.40 9.32
N ILE A 77 7.01 2.87 8.12
CA ILE A 77 5.62 2.72 7.64
C ILE A 77 4.88 1.67 8.48
N ARG A 78 5.51 0.53 8.76
CA ARG A 78 4.89 -0.55 9.54
C ARG A 78 4.55 -0.14 10.97
N ALA A 79 5.35 0.74 11.57
CA ALA A 79 5.06 1.29 12.90
C ALA A 79 3.74 2.08 12.95
N LEU A 80 3.21 2.52 11.79
CA LEU A 80 1.90 3.16 11.69
C LEU A 80 0.74 2.15 11.69
N GLY A 81 1.04 0.84 11.60
CA GLY A 81 0.03 -0.21 11.43
C GLY A 81 -0.63 -0.20 10.04
N LEU A 82 0.00 0.44 9.06
CA LEU A 82 -0.51 0.54 7.68
C LEU A 82 0.09 -0.56 6.80
N PRO A 83 -0.68 -1.09 5.82
CA PRO A 83 -0.14 -1.97 4.81
C PRO A 83 0.84 -1.20 3.91
N LEU A 84 1.94 -1.86 3.57
CA LEU A 84 2.94 -1.34 2.65
C LEU A 84 2.57 -1.74 1.22
N VAL A 85 2.02 -0.81 0.45
CA VAL A 85 1.57 -1.00 -0.93
C VAL A 85 2.48 -0.20 -1.84
N LEU A 86 3.30 -0.90 -2.61
CA LEU A 86 4.32 -0.28 -3.45
C LEU A 86 4.44 -1.00 -4.81
N PRO A 87 4.97 -0.31 -5.84
CA PRO A 87 5.14 -0.90 -7.15
C PRO A 87 6.25 -1.95 -7.14
N THR A 88 5.99 -3.07 -7.78
CA THR A 88 6.97 -4.14 -8.00
C THR A 88 7.72 -3.98 -9.32
N ALA A 89 7.18 -3.19 -10.26
CA ALA A 89 7.84 -2.80 -11.49
C ALA A 89 8.09 -1.29 -11.47
N ILE A 90 9.32 -0.92 -11.13
CA ILE A 90 9.80 0.46 -11.18
C ILE A 90 10.62 0.63 -12.47
N PRO A 91 10.42 1.70 -13.26
CA PRO A 91 11.25 1.94 -14.44
C PRO A 91 12.73 2.06 -14.06
N ASP A 92 13.61 1.65 -14.97
CA ASP A 92 15.05 1.73 -14.75
C ASP A 92 15.49 3.15 -14.35
N GLU A 93 16.55 3.23 -13.56
CA GLU A 93 17.19 4.47 -13.08
C GLU A 93 16.38 5.31 -12.08
N PHE A 94 15.17 4.90 -11.72
CA PHE A 94 14.45 5.52 -10.61
C PHE A 94 15.01 5.09 -9.27
N ALA A 95 14.94 6.00 -8.29
CA ALA A 95 15.22 5.73 -6.88
C ALA A 95 14.20 6.44 -5.99
N VAL A 96 14.01 5.94 -4.77
CA VAL A 96 13.24 6.63 -3.73
C VAL A 96 14.05 7.82 -3.23
N VAL A 97 13.56 9.03 -3.49
CA VAL A 97 14.23 10.27 -3.06
C VAL A 97 13.57 10.89 -1.84
N GLN A 98 12.33 10.53 -1.54
CA GLN A 98 11.63 11.01 -0.36
C GLN A 98 10.57 10.01 0.10
N LEU A 99 10.44 9.87 1.42
CA LEU A 99 9.35 9.16 2.06
C LEU A 99 8.78 10.03 3.17
N LEU A 100 7.48 10.27 3.11
CA LEU A 100 6.74 11.04 4.10
C LEU A 100 5.69 10.16 4.73
N THR A 101 5.55 10.25 6.05
CA THR A 101 4.53 9.53 6.81
C THR A 101 3.66 10.51 7.57
N GLN A 102 2.36 10.26 7.58
CA GLN A 102 1.39 11.01 8.35
C GLN A 102 0.70 10.06 9.34
N SER A 103 0.86 10.35 10.63
CA SER A 103 0.15 9.64 11.69
C SER A 103 -1.15 10.40 12.00
N ASP A 104 -2.28 9.84 11.61
CA ASP A 104 -3.62 10.29 12.00
C ASP A 104 -4.54 9.06 12.05
N GLU A 105 -5.39 8.97 13.07
CA GLU A 105 -6.25 7.79 13.30
C GLU A 105 -7.30 7.58 12.20
N ARG A 106 -7.64 8.63 11.45
CA ARG A 106 -8.69 8.60 10.41
C ARG A 106 -8.14 8.82 9.00
N PHE A 107 -7.06 9.58 8.87
CA PHE A 107 -6.50 10.02 7.60
C PHE A 107 -5.00 9.70 7.48
N GLY A 108 -4.48 8.82 8.34
CA GLY A 108 -3.09 8.40 8.31
C GLY A 108 -2.69 7.83 6.95
N GLY A 109 -1.40 7.94 6.63
CA GLY A 109 -0.93 7.59 5.30
C GLY A 109 0.57 7.76 5.13
N TYR A 110 1.02 7.51 3.91
CA TYR A 110 2.39 7.76 3.50
C TYR A 110 2.46 8.15 2.02
N GLN A 111 3.56 8.79 1.66
CA GLN A 111 3.88 9.16 0.30
C GLN A 111 5.33 8.76 0.00
N VAL A 112 5.55 8.08 -1.13
CA VAL A 112 6.87 7.65 -1.58
C VAL A 112 7.17 8.26 -2.94
N LEU A 113 8.11 9.19 -2.98
CA LEU A 113 8.52 9.91 -4.18
C LEU A 113 9.68 9.17 -4.85
N TYR A 114 9.46 8.80 -6.10
CA TYR A 114 10.47 8.21 -6.97
C TYR A 114 10.92 9.24 -8.00
N ARG A 115 12.22 9.27 -8.28
CA ARG A 115 12.82 10.16 -9.28
C ARG A 115 14.01 9.49 -9.97
N ASP A 116 14.22 9.82 -11.24
CA ASP A 116 15.38 9.41 -12.01
C ASP A 116 16.37 10.56 -12.27
N GLY A 117 17.47 10.25 -12.98
CA GLY A 117 18.50 11.23 -13.36
C GLY A 117 18.06 12.27 -14.40
N SER A 118 16.85 12.14 -14.96
CA SER A 118 16.26 13.08 -15.93
C SER A 118 15.11 13.90 -15.31
N ASP A 119 14.99 13.89 -13.98
CA ASP A 119 13.95 14.60 -13.22
C ASP A 119 12.53 14.18 -13.56
N ARG A 120 12.36 12.97 -14.11
CA ARG A 120 11.03 12.35 -14.19
C ARG A 120 10.68 11.83 -12.81
N CYS A 121 9.47 12.10 -12.37
CA CYS A 121 9.01 11.68 -11.05
C CYS A 121 7.64 11.04 -11.10
N PHE A 122 7.40 10.17 -10.13
CA PHE A 122 6.07 9.74 -9.73
C PHE A 122 6.01 9.55 -8.22
N LEU A 123 4.83 9.73 -7.68
CA LEU A 123 4.53 9.63 -6.25
C LEU A 123 3.52 8.50 -6.06
N ILE A 124 3.82 7.58 -5.15
CA ILE A 124 2.84 6.63 -4.65
C ILE A 124 2.30 7.17 -3.34
N GLU A 125 1.00 7.37 -3.28
CA GLU A 125 0.32 7.90 -2.10
C GLU A 125 -0.63 6.84 -1.55
N TYR A 126 -0.54 6.61 -0.24
CA TYR A 126 -1.47 5.78 0.50
C TYR A 126 -2.18 6.63 1.56
N THR A 127 -3.49 6.44 1.72
CA THR A 127 -4.25 7.04 2.82
C THR A 127 -5.34 6.11 3.32
N MET A 128 -5.64 6.17 4.61
CA MET A 128 -6.78 5.49 5.23
C MET A 128 -8.13 6.16 4.89
N GLY A 129 -8.14 7.40 4.40
CA GLY A 129 -9.40 8.11 4.14
C GLY A 129 -9.23 9.53 3.64
N GLY A 130 -10.33 10.29 3.60
CA GLY A 130 -10.29 11.69 3.15
C GLY A 130 -10.07 11.84 1.64
N ILE A 131 -10.39 10.79 0.87
CA ILE A 131 -10.26 10.81 -0.58
C ILE A 131 -11.34 11.67 -1.25
N GLY A 132 -10.94 12.38 -2.30
CA GLY A 132 -11.83 13.11 -3.20
C GLY A 132 -11.83 12.50 -4.59
N GLY A 133 -12.89 12.77 -5.36
CA GLY A 133 -12.92 12.45 -6.78
C GLY A 133 -11.95 13.33 -7.57
N ILE A 134 -11.52 12.83 -8.73
CA ILE A 134 -10.67 13.56 -9.66
C ILE A 134 -11.56 14.17 -10.74
N PRO A 135 -11.53 15.50 -10.95
CA PRO A 135 -12.22 16.10 -12.07
C PRO A 135 -11.74 15.53 -13.41
N PRO A 136 -12.61 15.37 -14.42
CA PRO A 136 -12.22 14.83 -15.72
C PRO A 136 -11.06 15.59 -16.38
N THR A 137 -10.20 14.83 -17.04
CA THR A 137 -9.09 15.32 -17.86
C THR A 137 -9.28 14.92 -19.31
N GLU A 138 -8.56 15.60 -20.20
CA GLU A 138 -8.59 15.41 -21.66
C GLU A 138 -8.46 13.94 -22.07
N ASN A 139 -7.68 13.16 -21.31
CA ASN A 139 -7.48 11.76 -21.57
C ASN A 139 -7.63 10.92 -20.30
N ARG A 140 -8.12 9.70 -20.48
CA ARG A 140 -8.19 8.67 -19.44
C ARG A 140 -7.84 7.31 -20.04
N LEU A 141 -6.95 6.57 -19.38
CA LEU A 141 -6.62 5.19 -19.73
C LEU A 141 -7.08 4.24 -18.62
N PRO A 142 -7.60 3.05 -18.94
CA PRO A 142 -8.09 2.11 -17.94
C PRO A 142 -6.94 1.55 -17.10
N LEU A 143 -7.21 1.30 -15.83
CA LEU A 143 -6.31 0.63 -14.90
C LEU A 143 -6.90 -0.72 -14.48
N THR A 144 -6.04 -1.73 -14.41
CA THR A 144 -6.40 -3.06 -13.93
C THR A 144 -5.34 -3.62 -12.98
N PRO A 145 -5.00 -2.95 -11.87
CA PRO A 145 -4.02 -3.45 -10.92
C PRO A 145 -4.52 -4.73 -10.25
N PRO A 146 -3.71 -5.80 -10.17
CA PRO A 146 -4.11 -7.04 -9.51
C PRO A 146 -4.44 -6.91 -8.02
N ILE A 147 -4.00 -5.81 -7.38
CA ILE A 147 -4.25 -5.51 -5.96
C ILE A 147 -5.66 -5.02 -5.67
N LEU A 148 -6.45 -4.68 -6.70
CA LEU A 148 -7.81 -4.18 -6.50
C LEU A 148 -8.69 -5.21 -5.78
N THR A 149 -9.39 -4.75 -4.76
CA THR A 149 -10.36 -5.56 -4.01
C THR A 149 -11.79 -5.45 -4.55
N ASP A 150 -12.02 -4.50 -5.47
CA ASP A 150 -13.28 -4.25 -6.16
C ASP A 150 -13.07 -4.33 -7.68
N ASP A 151 -13.68 -5.33 -8.32
CA ASP A 151 -13.65 -5.56 -9.76
C ASP A 151 -14.86 -4.95 -10.50
N THR A 152 -15.76 -4.28 -9.77
CA THR A 152 -17.01 -3.74 -10.32
C THR A 152 -16.88 -2.28 -10.79
N ALA A 153 -15.86 -1.58 -10.30
CA ALA A 153 -15.59 -0.19 -10.65
C ALA A 153 -14.51 -0.07 -11.74
N GLU A 154 -14.74 0.85 -12.68
CA GLU A 154 -13.74 1.19 -13.69
C GLU A 154 -12.79 2.26 -13.15
N TYR A 155 -11.55 1.87 -12.84
CA TYR A 155 -10.48 2.80 -12.45
C TYR A 155 -9.66 3.25 -13.66
N GLY A 156 -9.06 4.43 -13.58
CA GLY A 156 -8.30 5.01 -14.67
C GLY A 156 -7.15 5.90 -14.25
N LEU A 157 -6.21 6.06 -15.17
CA LEU A 157 -5.16 7.06 -15.16
C LEU A 157 -5.65 8.27 -15.93
N ASN A 158 -5.82 9.39 -15.24
CA ASN A 158 -6.26 10.67 -15.78
C ASN A 158 -5.01 11.49 -16.15
N TYR A 159 -4.93 11.98 -17.38
CA TYR A 159 -3.76 12.73 -17.85
C TYR A 159 -4.08 13.80 -18.90
N GLY A 160 -3.17 14.77 -19.02
CA GLY A 160 -3.38 15.98 -19.81
C GLY A 160 -3.97 17.10 -18.96
N LEU A 161 -4.62 18.08 -19.59
CA LEU A 161 -5.25 19.17 -18.84
C LEU A 161 -6.63 18.75 -18.32
N TYR A 162 -7.14 19.46 -17.32
CA TYR A 162 -8.56 19.35 -16.95
C TYR A 162 -9.46 19.73 -18.13
N ASP A 163 -10.56 19.00 -18.32
CA ASP A 163 -11.55 19.32 -19.36
C ASP A 163 -12.22 20.67 -19.09
N ASP A 164 -12.56 20.91 -17.82
CA ASP A 164 -13.18 22.15 -17.36
C ASP A 164 -12.26 23.36 -17.61
N PRO A 165 -12.70 24.37 -18.38
CA PRO A 165 -11.88 25.54 -18.70
C PRO A 165 -11.47 26.38 -17.50
N ALA A 166 -12.30 26.48 -16.45
CA ALA A 166 -11.98 27.25 -15.25
C ALA A 166 -10.93 26.52 -14.41
N LEU A 167 -11.02 25.19 -14.29
CA LEU A 167 -9.96 24.39 -13.65
C LEU A 167 -8.66 24.43 -14.45
N ARG A 168 -8.73 24.36 -15.78
CA ARG A 168 -7.55 24.49 -16.66
C ARG A 168 -6.84 25.84 -16.49
N GLN A 169 -7.57 26.93 -16.27
CA GLN A 169 -6.98 28.23 -15.99
C GLN A 169 -6.31 28.30 -14.61
N GLN A 170 -6.90 27.66 -13.60
CA GLN A 170 -6.37 27.62 -12.23
C GLN A 170 -5.19 26.66 -12.09
N SER A 171 -5.17 25.59 -12.88
CA SER A 171 -4.14 24.55 -12.89
C SER A 171 -3.74 24.25 -14.34
N PRO A 172 -2.89 25.11 -14.95
CA PRO A 172 -2.52 25.00 -16.35
C PRO A 172 -1.48 23.91 -16.64
N ALA A 173 -0.91 23.29 -15.61
CA ALA A 173 0.06 22.20 -15.76
C ALA A 173 -0.66 20.89 -16.10
N PRO A 174 -0.13 20.08 -17.04
CA PRO A 174 -0.70 18.79 -17.37
C PRO A 174 -0.59 17.82 -16.19
N LEU A 175 -1.71 17.16 -15.90
CA LEU A 175 -1.83 16.15 -14.85
C LEU A 175 -1.39 14.79 -15.36
N LEU A 176 -1.04 13.95 -14.39
CA LEU A 176 -0.87 12.52 -14.51
C LEU A 176 -1.23 11.98 -13.13
N ILE A 177 -2.43 11.42 -12.99
CA ILE A 177 -2.94 11.01 -11.67
C ILE A 177 -3.91 9.84 -11.83
N SER A 178 -3.69 8.77 -11.08
CA SER A 178 -4.66 7.66 -11.04
C SER A 178 -5.83 8.02 -10.14
N ASP A 179 -6.98 7.42 -10.42
CA ASP A 179 -8.05 7.31 -9.43
C ASP A 179 -7.52 6.71 -8.11
N TRP A 180 -8.20 7.00 -7.00
CA TRP A 180 -7.94 6.31 -5.75
C TRP A 180 -8.40 4.86 -5.87
N LEU A 181 -7.44 3.95 -5.75
CA LEU A 181 -7.66 2.52 -5.85
C LEU A 181 -7.92 1.96 -4.44
N PRO A 182 -9.06 1.33 -4.18
CA PRO A 182 -9.30 0.66 -2.91
C PRO A 182 -8.38 -0.55 -2.79
N VAL A 183 -7.72 -0.64 -1.65
CA VAL A 183 -6.90 -1.77 -1.23
C VAL A 183 -7.30 -2.15 0.18
N GLU A 184 -6.82 -3.29 0.67
CA GLU A 184 -7.04 -3.64 2.06
C GLU A 184 -6.54 -2.51 2.99
N GLY A 185 -7.40 -2.03 3.89
CA GLY A 185 -7.04 -1.02 4.88
C GLY A 185 -7.04 0.45 4.41
N GLY A 186 -7.27 0.75 3.13
CA GLY A 186 -7.24 2.13 2.65
C GLY A 186 -7.29 2.30 1.13
N PHE A 187 -6.67 3.38 0.66
CA PHE A 187 -6.65 3.77 -0.74
C PHE A 187 -5.25 4.14 -1.18
N VAL A 188 -4.88 3.72 -2.39
CA VAL A 188 -3.60 4.05 -3.02
C VAL A 188 -3.81 4.77 -4.34
N ARG A 189 -2.92 5.70 -4.70
CA ARG A 189 -2.88 6.29 -6.05
C ARG A 189 -1.45 6.60 -6.49
N LEU A 190 -1.30 6.79 -7.80
CA LEU A 190 -0.11 7.38 -8.42
C LEU A 190 -0.40 8.84 -8.76
N SER A 191 0.56 9.72 -8.46
CA SER A 191 0.52 11.13 -8.83
C SER A 191 1.81 11.58 -9.52
N GLY A 192 1.67 12.45 -10.51
CA GLY A 192 2.77 13.00 -11.30
C GLY A 192 3.19 14.40 -10.90
N ALA A 193 3.99 15.01 -11.76
CA ALA A 193 4.72 16.24 -11.55
C ALA A 193 3.87 17.43 -11.09
N ALA A 194 2.69 17.64 -11.67
CA ALA A 194 1.84 18.78 -11.30
C ALA A 194 1.47 18.76 -9.81
N LEU A 195 1.11 17.58 -9.27
CA LEU A 195 0.83 17.45 -7.84
C LEU A 195 2.13 17.51 -7.03
N ILE A 196 3.16 16.76 -7.41
CA ILE A 196 4.45 16.73 -6.69
C ILE A 196 5.03 18.14 -6.53
N ASN A 197 5.07 18.91 -7.61
CA ASN A 197 5.66 20.24 -7.62
C ASN A 197 4.86 21.25 -6.78
N SER A 198 3.55 21.05 -6.64
CA SER A 198 2.68 21.95 -5.85
C SER A 198 2.61 21.57 -4.37
N THR A 199 2.68 20.28 -4.03
CA THR A 199 2.51 19.81 -2.65
C THR A 199 3.84 19.60 -1.93
N LEU A 200 4.83 18.99 -2.60
CA LEU A 200 6.12 18.66 -2.01
C LEU A 200 7.16 19.76 -2.23
N SER A 201 6.95 20.63 -3.23
CA SER A 201 7.86 21.74 -3.57
C SER A 201 9.34 21.31 -3.62
N PRO A 202 9.69 20.27 -4.40
CA PRO A 202 11.06 19.80 -4.48
C PRO A 202 11.99 20.89 -5.03
N GLU A 203 13.26 20.86 -4.64
CA GLU A 203 14.27 21.84 -5.07
C GLU A 203 14.42 21.89 -6.60
N VAL A 204 14.31 20.73 -7.24
CA VAL A 204 14.27 20.62 -8.71
C VAL A 204 12.88 20.16 -9.12
N PRO A 205 12.17 20.91 -9.98
CA PRO A 205 10.84 20.54 -10.45
C PRO A 205 10.84 19.21 -11.19
N CYS A 206 9.87 18.37 -10.85
CA CYS A 206 9.61 17.11 -11.52
C CYS A 206 8.96 17.30 -12.89
N THR A 207 9.18 16.32 -13.76
CA THR A 207 8.43 16.09 -15.00
C THR A 207 7.65 14.77 -14.93
N ASN A 208 6.57 14.66 -15.70
CA ASN A 208 5.73 13.46 -15.68
C ASN A 208 6.45 12.26 -16.33
N LEU A 209 6.11 11.06 -15.85
CA LEU A 209 6.28 9.85 -16.65
C LEU A 209 5.43 9.92 -17.93
N ALA A 210 5.81 9.12 -18.94
CA ALA A 210 4.87 8.78 -20.02
C ALA A 210 3.66 8.01 -19.44
N PRO A 211 2.43 8.21 -19.97
CA PRO A 211 1.23 7.53 -19.46
C PRO A 211 1.37 6.01 -19.40
N GLU A 212 1.99 5.39 -20.40
CA GLU A 212 2.18 3.93 -20.46
C GLU A 212 3.12 3.43 -19.35
N ALA A 213 4.16 4.19 -19.03
CA ALA A 213 5.06 3.87 -17.92
C ALA A 213 4.35 4.03 -16.57
N ALA A 214 3.49 5.05 -16.42
CA ALA A 214 2.68 5.22 -15.21
C ALA A 214 1.67 4.07 -15.03
N ILE A 215 1.05 3.59 -16.12
CA ILE A 215 0.19 2.39 -16.11
C ILE A 215 0.98 1.17 -15.65
N ALA A 216 2.18 0.95 -16.19
CA ALA A 216 3.02 -0.17 -15.79
C ALA A 216 3.34 -0.13 -14.28
N VAL A 217 3.68 1.05 -13.76
CA VAL A 217 3.94 1.25 -12.33
C VAL A 217 2.70 0.94 -11.50
N ILE A 218 1.56 1.60 -11.76
CA ILE A 218 0.36 1.44 -10.92
C ILE A 218 -0.24 0.03 -11.03
N ASN A 219 -0.19 -0.61 -12.19
CA ASN A 219 -0.65 -1.99 -12.35
C ASN A 219 0.30 -3.02 -11.70
N SER A 220 1.50 -2.62 -11.30
CA SER A 220 2.46 -3.47 -10.59
C SER A 220 2.38 -3.35 -9.06
N LEU A 221 1.44 -2.56 -8.54
CA LEU A 221 1.27 -2.40 -7.09
C LEU A 221 0.99 -3.75 -6.43
N ALA A 222 1.70 -4.00 -5.33
CA ALA A 222 1.51 -5.16 -4.48
C ALA A 222 1.64 -4.78 -3.01
N VAL A 223 1.06 -5.59 -2.13
CA VAL A 223 1.37 -5.54 -0.70
C VAL A 223 2.75 -6.17 -0.49
N ILE A 224 3.67 -5.43 0.10
CA ILE A 224 5.02 -5.88 0.42
C ILE A 224 5.01 -6.48 1.83
N SER A 225 5.03 -7.82 1.92
CA SER A 225 5.18 -8.55 3.18
C SER A 225 6.64 -8.89 3.49
N ASP A 226 6.91 -9.32 4.74
CA ASP A 226 8.25 -9.76 5.18
C ASP A 226 8.78 -10.91 4.32
N ASP A 227 7.90 -11.83 3.91
CA ASP A 227 8.26 -12.99 3.09
C ASP A 227 8.79 -12.61 1.69
N ILE A 228 8.44 -11.41 1.20
CA ILE A 228 8.94 -10.92 -0.11
C ILE A 228 10.27 -10.18 0.07
N GLN A 229 10.56 -9.63 1.26
CA GLN A 229 11.79 -8.89 1.53
C GLN A 229 13.02 -9.78 1.76
N GLY A 230 12.85 -11.11 1.83
CA GLY A 230 13.90 -12.03 2.20
C GLY A 230 14.17 -11.90 3.69
N ASP A 231 13.79 -12.92 4.44
CA ASP A 231 14.04 -13.07 5.85
C ASP A 231 15.56 -13.00 6.06
N GLY A 232 16.05 -11.82 6.44
CA GLY A 232 17.44 -11.57 6.83
C GLY A 232 17.82 -12.28 8.14
N VAL A 233 17.24 -13.45 8.40
CA VAL A 233 17.49 -14.31 9.55
C VAL A 233 18.56 -15.31 9.11
N PRO A 234 19.76 -15.29 9.71
CA PRO A 234 20.69 -16.40 9.57
C PRO A 234 20.13 -17.58 10.39
N GLU A 235 19.84 -18.71 9.74
CA GLU A 235 19.83 -20.03 10.39
C GLU A 235 21.23 -20.37 10.93
#